data_AF-A0A847ZGD9-F1
#
_entry.id   AF-A0A847ZGD9-F1
#
_cell.length_a   1.000
_cell.length_b   1.000
_cell.length_c   1.000
_cell.angle_alpha   90.00
_cell.angle_beta   90.00
_cell.angle_gamma   90.00
#
_symmetry.space_group_name_H-M   'P 1'
#
loop_
_entity.id
_entity.type
_entity.pdbx_description
1 polymer ?
#
loop_
_entity_poly.entity_id
_entity_poly.type
_entity_poly.pdbx_seq_one_letter_code
_entity_poly.pdbx_strand_id
1 'polypeptide(L)'
;KTIGSSIKDYNRQREVSGKEYRILLLSSADGLGGRMTSLFSRNLSKLKGLNSKLNVRTATSSTYEVVLTYKGDVPFNDAVTEVLDSMPAMSQADFEVAGTTVTICLEGKNRCK
;
A
#
# COMPACT_ATOMS: atom_id res chain seq x y z
N LYS A 1 7.37 6.30 40.32
CA LYS A 1 7.46 5.47 39.09
C LYS A 1 7.15 6.37 37.91
N THR A 2 8.12 6.55 37.03
CA THR A 2 8.29 7.72 36.15
C THR A 2 7.53 7.50 34.83
N ILE A 3 6.50 8.32 34.58
CA ILE A 3 5.69 8.28 33.35
C ILE A 3 6.53 8.71 32.11
N GLY A 4 7.61 9.45 32.32
CA GLY A 4 8.45 10.01 31.25
C GLY A 4 9.34 9.02 30.49
N SER A 5 9.72 7.88 31.08
CA SER A 5 10.53 6.87 30.38
C SER A 5 9.72 6.08 29.36
N SER A 6 8.48 5.72 29.68
CA SER A 6 7.62 4.92 28.79
C SER A 6 7.23 5.64 27.50
N ILE A 7 7.05 6.97 27.54
CA ILE A 7 6.70 7.77 26.34
C ILE A 7 7.90 7.87 25.39
N LYS A 8 9.11 8.02 25.95
CA LYS A 8 10.34 8.15 25.18
C LYS A 8 10.67 6.85 24.44
N ASP A 9 10.46 5.70 25.09
CA ASP A 9 10.64 4.38 24.47
C ASP A 9 9.58 4.09 23.40
N TYR A 10 8.33 4.51 23.61
CA TYR A 10 7.24 4.32 22.64
C TYR A 10 7.44 5.12 21.35
N ASN A 11 7.86 6.39 21.45
CA ASN A 11 8.19 7.20 20.27
C ASN A 11 9.40 6.64 19.51
N ARG A 12 10.42 6.16 20.24
CA ARG A 12 11.61 5.56 19.62
C ARG A 12 11.27 4.26 18.90
N GLN A 13 10.39 3.41 19.44
CA GLN A 13 9.93 2.21 18.75
C GLN A 13 9.19 2.52 17.44
N ARG A 14 8.44 3.63 17.38
CA ARG A 14 7.76 4.08 16.15
C ARG A 14 8.72 4.61 15.08
N GLU A 15 9.73 5.39 15.47
CA GLU A 15 10.79 5.83 14.54
C GLU A 15 11.63 4.65 14.02
N VAL A 16 11.85 3.64 14.86
CA VAL A 16 12.65 2.46 14.51
C VAL A 16 11.87 1.47 13.63
N SER A 17 10.55 1.33 13.82
CA SER A 17 9.75 0.28 13.17
C SER A 17 9.07 0.70 11.86
N GLY A 18 9.02 1.98 11.52
CA GLY A 18 8.30 2.48 10.34
C GLY A 18 6.82 2.76 10.62
N LYS A 19 6.09 3.22 9.60
CA LYS A 19 4.67 3.56 9.68
C LYS A 19 3.83 2.52 8.94
N GLU A 20 2.66 2.18 9.48
CA GLU A 20 1.70 1.30 8.81
C GLU A 20 0.92 2.07 7.74
N TYR A 21 0.81 1.48 6.56
CA TYR A 21 0.07 1.99 5.42
C TYR A 21 -0.89 0.92 4.90
N ARG A 22 -1.99 1.42 4.32
CA ARG A 22 -3.02 0.61 3.67
C ARG A 22 -3.02 0.93 2.18
N ILE A 23 -3.01 -0.10 1.35
CA ILE A 23 -3.24 0.02 -0.10
C ILE A 23 -4.53 -0.70 -0.44
N LEU A 24 -5.44 0.02 -1.07
CA LEU A 24 -6.72 -0.48 -1.55
C LEU A 24 -6.74 -0.42 -3.07
N LEU A 25 -6.72 -1.57 -3.73
CA LEU A 25 -6.88 -1.68 -5.17
C LEU A 25 -8.33 -2.05 -5.49
N LEU A 26 -8.97 -1.25 -6.32
CA LEU A 26 -10.37 -1.37 -6.72
C LEU A 26 -10.48 -1.65 -8.22
N SER A 27 -11.49 -2.42 -8.59
CA SER A 27 -11.92 -2.62 -9.97
C SER A 27 -13.43 -2.55 -10.06
N SER A 28 -13.91 -1.77 -11.03
CA SER A 28 -15.32 -1.61 -11.37
C SER A 28 -15.86 -2.73 -12.27
N ALA A 29 -14.97 -3.51 -12.89
CA ALA A 29 -15.30 -4.52 -13.89
C ALA A 29 -14.86 -5.94 -13.48
N ASP A 30 -14.75 -6.21 -12.18
CA ASP A 30 -14.30 -7.50 -11.63
C ASP A 30 -12.92 -7.96 -12.18
N GLY A 31 -12.06 -7.00 -12.50
CA GLY A 31 -10.74 -7.20 -13.11
C GLY A 31 -9.65 -7.69 -12.16
N LEU A 32 -9.92 -7.81 -10.85
CA LEU A 32 -8.95 -8.29 -9.85
C LEU A 32 -8.93 -9.81 -9.75
N GLY A 33 -8.82 -10.48 -10.88
CA GLY A 33 -8.59 -11.92 -10.92
C GLY A 33 -7.26 -12.31 -10.24
N GLY A 34 -7.11 -13.59 -9.90
CA GLY A 34 -5.94 -14.10 -9.15
C GLY A 34 -4.58 -13.79 -9.79
N ARG A 35 -4.50 -13.71 -11.12
CA ARG A 35 -3.27 -13.29 -11.82
C ARG A 35 -2.93 -11.82 -11.56
N MET A 36 -3.93 -10.93 -11.57
CA MET A 36 -3.74 -9.50 -11.35
C MET A 36 -3.32 -9.21 -9.91
N THR A 37 -4.03 -9.79 -8.94
CA THR A 37 -3.72 -9.62 -7.51
C THR A 37 -2.37 -10.25 -7.14
N SER A 38 -2.02 -11.39 -7.73
CA SER A 38 -0.69 -12.01 -7.54
C SER A 38 0.44 -11.16 -8.13
N LEU A 39 0.25 -10.62 -9.35
CA LEU A 39 1.21 -9.72 -9.99
C LEU A 39 1.41 -8.46 -9.14
N PHE A 40 0.32 -7.84 -8.69
CA PHE A 40 0.35 -6.66 -7.85
C PHE A 40 1.04 -6.92 -6.51
N SER A 41 0.67 -8.00 -5.82
CA SER A 41 1.31 -8.41 -4.56
C SER A 41 2.81 -8.65 -4.71
N ARG A 42 3.23 -9.31 -5.79
CA ARG A 42 4.65 -9.56 -6.07
C ARG A 42 5.42 -8.27 -6.31
N ASN A 43 4.86 -7.29 -7.00
CA ASN A 43 5.55 -6.01 -7.21
C ASN A 43 5.55 -5.16 -5.94
N LEU A 44 4.47 -5.14 -5.16
CA LEU A 44 4.46 -4.52 -3.84
C LEU A 44 5.48 -5.13 -2.87
N SER A 45 5.75 -6.44 -2.96
CA SER A 45 6.79 -7.06 -2.13
C SER A 45 8.22 -6.60 -2.46
N LYS A 46 8.40 -5.92 -3.60
CA LYS A 46 9.66 -5.31 -4.04
C LYS A 46 9.73 -3.82 -3.75
N LEU A 47 8.70 -3.25 -3.10
CA LEU A 47 8.66 -1.84 -2.72
C LEU A 47 9.90 -1.48 -1.91
N LYS A 48 10.69 -0.51 -2.38
CA LYS A 48 11.87 -0.01 -1.66
C LYS A 48 11.42 0.60 -0.34
N GLY A 49 12.05 0.24 0.78
CA GLY A 49 11.62 0.71 2.10
C GLY A 49 10.49 -0.09 2.75
N LEU A 50 10.07 -1.22 2.16
CA LEU A 50 9.18 -2.16 2.83
C LEU A 50 9.84 -2.76 4.08
N ASN A 51 9.20 -2.63 5.23
CA ASN A 51 9.70 -3.10 6.53
C ASN A 51 8.83 -4.21 7.17
N SER A 52 7.93 -4.81 6.39
CA SER A 52 7.11 -5.93 6.84
C SER A 52 6.78 -6.88 5.69
N LYS A 53 6.21 -8.04 6.01
CA LYS A 53 5.46 -8.81 5.02
C LYS A 53 4.19 -8.06 4.64
N LEU A 54 3.69 -8.31 3.44
CA LEU A 54 2.37 -7.86 3.02
C LEU A 54 1.29 -8.61 3.80
N ASN A 55 0.38 -7.88 4.45
CA ASN A 55 -0.77 -8.45 5.15
C ASN A 55 -2.04 -8.22 4.31
N VAL A 56 -2.42 -9.22 3.52
CA VAL A 56 -3.62 -9.17 2.67
C VAL A 56 -4.86 -9.28 3.56
N ARG A 57 -5.69 -8.23 3.55
CA ARG A 57 -6.95 -8.17 4.31
C ARG A 57 -8.15 -8.62 3.50
N THR A 58 -8.14 -8.35 2.20
CA THR A 58 -9.24 -8.70 1.29
C THR A 58 -8.69 -9.00 -0.10
N ALA A 59 -9.25 -10.00 -0.76
CA ALA A 59 -8.95 -10.35 -2.14
C ALA A 59 -10.21 -10.93 -2.80
N THR A 60 -10.98 -10.05 -3.43
CA THR A 60 -12.15 -10.38 -4.25
C THR A 60 -11.88 -10.00 -5.71
N SER A 61 -12.84 -10.26 -6.60
CA SER A 61 -12.77 -9.83 -8.01
C SER A 61 -12.77 -8.31 -8.19
N SER A 62 -13.32 -7.56 -7.23
CA SER A 62 -13.49 -6.10 -7.28
C SER A 62 -12.61 -5.34 -6.29
N THR A 63 -12.16 -5.98 -5.21
CA THR A 63 -11.40 -5.33 -4.13
C THR A 63 -10.21 -6.17 -3.70
N TYR A 64 -9.03 -5.54 -3.66
CA TYR A 64 -7.83 -6.10 -3.07
C TYR A 64 -7.25 -5.12 -2.05
N GLU A 65 -7.18 -5.54 -0.79
CA GLU A 65 -6.69 -4.72 0.31
C GLU A 65 -5.46 -5.35 0.94
N VAL A 66 -4.42 -4.54 1.13
CA VAL A 66 -3.18 -4.96 1.79
C VAL A 66 -2.71 -3.89 2.77
N VAL A 67 -2.21 -4.35 3.91
CA VAL A 67 -1.58 -3.52 4.93
C VAL A 67 -0.11 -3.89 5.04
N LEU A 68 0.76 -2.89 5.16
CA LEU A 68 2.21 -3.06 5.27
C LEU A 68 2.84 -1.97 6.12
N THR A 69 4.05 -2.22 6.61
CA THR A 69 4.86 -1.22 7.28
C THR A 69 5.92 -0.69 6.34
N TYR A 70 6.00 0.63 6.19
CA TYR A 70 6.96 1.31 5.33
C TYR A 70 7.94 2.15 6.15
N LYS A 71 9.21 2.06 5.78
CA LYS A 71 10.35 2.80 6.32
C LYS A 71 11.37 3.03 5.20
N GLY A 72 11.04 3.90 4.26
CA GLY A 72 11.95 4.35 3.20
C GLY A 72 12.26 5.84 3.30
N ASP A 73 13.32 6.24 2.60
CA ASP A 73 13.77 7.64 2.53
C ASP A 73 12.90 8.50 1.61
N VAL A 74 12.21 7.87 0.66
CA VAL A 74 11.26 8.54 -0.24
C VAL A 74 9.83 8.49 0.34
N PRO A 75 8.96 9.46 0.00
CA PRO A 75 7.55 9.41 0.36
C PRO A 75 6.87 8.09 -0.08
N PHE A 76 5.96 7.57 0.75
CA PHE A 76 5.30 6.28 0.48
C PHE A 76 4.51 6.27 -0.83
N ASN A 77 3.83 7.37 -1.14
CA ASN A 77 3.10 7.55 -2.39
C ASN A 77 4.05 7.43 -3.60
N ASP A 78 5.23 8.06 -3.55
CA ASP A 78 6.21 8.02 -4.64
C ASP A 78 6.75 6.59 -4.83
N ALA A 79 7.01 5.87 -3.74
CA ALA A 79 7.42 4.47 -3.79
C ALA A 79 6.33 3.57 -4.42
N VAL A 80 5.05 3.80 -4.08
CA VAL A 80 3.93 3.08 -4.69
C VAL A 80 3.78 3.45 -6.17
N THR A 81 3.97 4.71 -6.55
CA THR A 81 3.97 5.13 -7.96
C THR A 81 5.05 4.41 -8.75
N GLU A 82 6.28 4.29 -8.23
CA GLU A 82 7.36 3.51 -8.89
C GLU A 82 6.93 2.06 -9.14
N VAL A 83 6.21 1.45 -8.19
CA VAL A 83 5.66 0.09 -8.36
C VAL A 83 4.60 0.06 -9.46
N LEU A 84 3.69 1.03 -9.50
CA LEU A 84 2.63 1.10 -10.51
C LEU A 84 3.21 1.33 -11.92
N ASP A 85 4.19 2.23 -12.05
CA ASP A 85 4.86 2.53 -13.32
C ASP A 85 5.60 1.31 -13.90
N SER A 86 6.07 0.41 -13.02
CA SER A 86 6.70 -0.85 -13.43
C SER A 86 5.72 -1.90 -13.97
N MET A 87 4.41 -1.64 -13.89
CA MET A 87 3.35 -2.58 -14.23
C MET A 87 2.55 -2.09 -15.44
N PRO A 88 2.77 -2.65 -16.67
CA PRO A 88 1.99 -2.27 -17.85
C PRO A 88 0.47 -2.40 -17.68
N ALA A 89 0.04 -3.37 -16.85
CA ALA A 89 -1.36 -3.60 -16.50
C ALA A 89 -2.00 -2.46 -15.67
N MET A 90 -1.19 -1.58 -15.08
CA MET A 90 -1.62 -0.43 -14.28
C MET A 90 -1.50 0.89 -15.04
N SER A 91 -1.22 0.86 -16.35
CA SER A 91 -1.02 2.07 -17.17
C SER A 91 -2.22 3.03 -17.20
N GLN A 92 -3.43 2.52 -16.95
CA GLN A 92 -4.66 3.32 -16.85
C GLN A 92 -5.10 3.57 -15.41
N ALA A 93 -4.36 3.03 -14.44
CA ALA A 93 -4.71 3.17 -13.05
C ALA A 93 -4.47 4.60 -12.58
N ASP A 94 -5.37 5.09 -11.74
CA ASP A 94 -5.20 6.36 -11.04
C ASP A 94 -5.30 6.09 -9.54
N PHE A 95 -4.73 6.96 -8.72
CA PHE A 95 -4.69 6.77 -7.29
C PHE A 95 -4.99 8.04 -6.51
N GLU A 96 -5.47 7.85 -5.29
CA GLU A 96 -5.73 8.90 -4.32
C GLU A 96 -5.05 8.55 -3.00
N VAL A 97 -4.49 9.57 -2.35
CA VAL A 97 -3.80 9.42 -1.08
C VAL A 97 -4.58 10.15 0.00
N ALA A 98 -5.02 9.41 1.01
CA ALA A 98 -5.71 9.93 2.19
C ALA A 98 -4.97 9.47 3.45
N GLY A 99 -4.06 10.32 3.95
CA GLY A 99 -3.22 10.01 5.10
C GLY A 99 -2.31 8.81 4.84
N THR A 100 -2.55 7.69 5.53
CA THR A 100 -1.81 6.43 5.36
C THR A 100 -2.50 5.44 4.42
N THR A 101 -3.61 5.84 3.79
CA THR A 101 -4.32 5.01 2.81
C THR A 101 -4.04 5.49 1.40
N VAL A 102 -3.67 4.57 0.52
CA VAL A 102 -3.58 4.78 -0.93
C VAL A 102 -4.67 3.95 -1.59
N THR A 103 -5.60 4.60 -2.26
CA THR A 103 -6.66 3.95 -3.03
C THR A 103 -6.28 4.02 -4.51
N ILE A 104 -6.28 2.88 -5.18
CA ILE A 104 -5.88 2.71 -6.57
C ILE A 104 -7.07 2.16 -7.33
N CYS A 105 -7.42 2.82 -8.42
CA CYS A 105 -8.48 2.42 -9.31
C CYS A 105 -7.90 1.83 -10.58
N LEU A 106 -8.09 0.53 -10.82
CA LEU A 106 -7.51 -0.16 -11.97
C LEU A 106 -7.94 0.48 -13.31
N GLU A 107 -9.19 0.93 -13.42
CA GLU A 107 -9.72 1.54 -14.65
C GLU A 107 -9.70 3.09 -14.62
N GLY A 108 -8.98 3.69 -13.66
CA GLY A 108 -8.85 5.14 -13.49
C GLY A 108 -9.88 5.77 -12.53
N LYS A 109 -9.58 6.98 -12.04
CA LYS A 109 -10.26 7.64 -10.91
C LYS A 109 -11.75 7.87 -11.07
N ASN A 110 -12.25 7.96 -12.31
CA ASN A 110 -13.68 8.17 -12.55
C ASN A 110 -14.50 6.88 -12.64
N ARG A 111 -13.87 5.70 -12.53
CA ARG A 111 -14.55 4.42 -12.79
C ARG A 111 -14.85 3.58 -11.56
N CYS A 112 -14.11 3.68 -10.45
CA CYS A 112 -14.43 2.99 -9.19
C CYS A 112 -15.08 3.91 -8.15
N LYS A 113 -16.05 4.72 -8.59
CA LYS A 113 -16.94 5.50 -7.71
C LYS A 113 -18.06 4.65 -7.16
#